data_AF-A0AAD6JPB2-F1
#
_entry.id   AF-A0AAD6JPB2-F1
#
_cell.length_a   1.000
_cell.length_b   1.000
_cell.length_c   1.000
_cell.angle_alpha   90.00
_cell.angle_beta   90.00
_cell.angle_gamma   90.00
#
_symmetry.space_group_name_H-M   'P 1'
#
loop_
_entity.id
_entity.type
_entity.pdbx_description
1 polymer ?
#
loop_
_entity_poly.entity_id
_entity_poly.type
_entity_poly.pdbx_seq_one_letter_code
_entity_poly.pdbx_strand_id
1 'polypeptide(L)'
;MAYGGGGFAISQPLAQELAKMQDRCIRRYPGLYGSDDRIQACMAELGVPLSKESGFHQYDVYGDLLGLLAAHPVAPLASLHHIDVVQPIFPGMSRARALQHLFKSVQLDSASIMQQSICYDNNRYWSISVSWGYVVQIWRGVVSPRELETPARTFLNWYRKADYTAYTFNTRPVTKHPCVKPFVFYMSTSKYDRARKQAIGVYTRRKSPSPYCRWKMASPERIDSVVVLKRPDTLRWLKSPRRDCCRVLPTNKASTMYLWVGNCRDGEISEFQRP
;
A
#
# COMPACT_ATOMS: atom_id res chain seq x y z
N MET A 1 -8.79 -17.44 0.97
CA MET A 1 -8.87 -16.95 -0.41
C MET A 1 -9.36 -15.53 -0.36
N ALA A 2 -8.98 -14.69 -1.33
CA ALA A 2 -9.76 -13.48 -1.53
C ALA A 2 -11.01 -13.88 -2.30
N TYR A 3 -12.03 -14.27 -1.53
CA TYR A 3 -13.34 -14.65 -2.05
C TYR A 3 -13.88 -13.51 -2.95
N GLY A 4 -14.57 -13.86 -4.02
CA GLY A 4 -15.02 -12.98 -5.09
C GLY A 4 -14.03 -12.88 -6.25
N GLY A 5 -13.81 -11.67 -6.73
CA GLY A 5 -12.90 -11.35 -7.82
C GLY A 5 -11.49 -10.93 -7.37
N GLY A 6 -11.20 -10.94 -6.07
CA GLY A 6 -9.86 -10.74 -5.51
C GLY A 6 -8.91 -11.87 -5.91
N GLY A 7 -9.43 -13.06 -6.18
CA GLY A 7 -8.67 -14.17 -6.74
C GLY A 7 -7.95 -15.04 -5.70
N PHE A 8 -7.41 -16.14 -6.19
CA PHE A 8 -6.66 -17.11 -5.40
C PHE A 8 -5.64 -17.81 -6.31
N ALA A 9 -4.69 -18.52 -5.70
CA ALA A 9 -3.71 -19.32 -6.41
C ALA A 9 -3.77 -20.77 -5.93
N ILE A 10 -3.58 -21.71 -6.84
CA ILE A 10 -3.41 -23.14 -6.57
C ILE A 10 -2.17 -23.63 -7.33
N SER A 11 -1.49 -24.62 -6.75
CA SER A 11 -0.38 -25.27 -7.45
C SER A 11 -0.91 -26.12 -8.60
N GLN A 12 -0.08 -26.34 -9.61
CA GLN A 12 -0.45 -27.18 -10.76
C GLN A 12 -0.81 -28.62 -10.36
N PRO A 13 -0.10 -29.30 -9.43
CA PRO A 13 -0.53 -30.61 -8.95
C PRO A 13 -1.91 -30.60 -8.26
N LEU A 14 -2.20 -29.55 -7.46
CA LEU A 14 -3.51 -29.43 -6.82
C LEU A 14 -4.64 -29.23 -7.84
N ALA A 15 -4.38 -28.41 -8.87
CA ALA A 15 -5.33 -28.21 -9.96
C ALA A 15 -5.66 -29.53 -10.69
N GLN A 16 -4.67 -30.40 -10.88
CA GLN A 16 -4.87 -31.71 -11.50
C GLN A 16 -5.73 -32.64 -10.64
N GLU A 17 -5.52 -32.66 -9.33
CA GLU A 17 -6.35 -33.48 -8.43
C GLU A 17 -7.79 -32.93 -8.31
N LEU A 18 -7.94 -31.60 -8.23
CA LEU A 18 -9.25 -30.96 -8.23
C LEU A 18 -10.05 -31.32 -9.50
N ALA A 19 -9.42 -31.28 -10.69
CA ALA A 19 -10.10 -31.57 -11.95
C ALA A 19 -10.74 -32.98 -12.00
N LYS A 20 -10.19 -33.97 -11.29
CA LYS A 20 -10.73 -35.35 -11.25
C LYS A 20 -12.03 -35.47 -10.44
N MET A 21 -12.30 -34.51 -9.56
CA MET A 21 -13.37 -34.61 -8.57
C MET A 21 -14.29 -33.38 -8.46
N GLN A 22 -13.89 -32.22 -8.99
CA GLN A 22 -14.57 -30.94 -8.83
C GLN A 22 -16.07 -31.03 -9.15
N ASP A 23 -16.46 -31.60 -10.29
CA ASP A 23 -17.88 -31.69 -10.70
C ASP A 23 -18.75 -32.46 -9.70
N ARG A 24 -18.20 -33.50 -9.07
CA ARG A 24 -18.92 -34.28 -8.04
C ARG A 24 -18.95 -33.52 -6.71
N CYS A 25 -17.87 -32.82 -6.37
CA CYS A 25 -17.78 -32.03 -5.14
C CYS A 25 -18.70 -30.82 -5.14
N ILE A 26 -18.72 -30.00 -6.20
CA ILE A 26 -19.56 -28.79 -6.23
C ILE A 26 -21.05 -29.12 -6.03
N ARG A 27 -21.49 -30.34 -6.40
CA ARG A 27 -22.86 -30.84 -6.18
C ARG A 27 -23.15 -31.19 -4.71
N ARG A 28 -22.13 -31.53 -3.91
CA ARG A 28 -22.25 -31.77 -2.46
C ARG A 28 -22.40 -30.47 -1.66
N TYR A 29 -22.02 -29.33 -2.23
CA TYR A 29 -22.06 -28.02 -1.58
C TYR A 29 -23.02 -27.03 -2.27
N PRO A 30 -24.31 -27.37 -2.47
CA PRO A 30 -25.25 -26.51 -3.20
C PRO A 30 -25.57 -25.22 -2.46
N GLY A 31 -25.45 -25.20 -1.12
CA GLY A 31 -25.73 -24.04 -0.27
C GLY A 31 -24.61 -22.99 -0.21
N LEU A 32 -23.42 -23.27 -0.75
CA LEU A 32 -22.33 -22.30 -0.78
C LEU A 32 -22.56 -21.26 -1.89
N TYR A 33 -22.38 -19.99 -1.53
CA TYR A 33 -22.82 -18.82 -2.29
C TYR A 33 -22.04 -18.61 -3.60
N GLY A 34 -20.73 -18.90 -3.61
CA GLY A 34 -19.83 -18.58 -4.72
C GLY A 34 -18.97 -19.76 -5.21
N SER A 35 -18.36 -19.59 -6.38
CA SER A 35 -17.47 -20.60 -6.98
C SER A 35 -16.20 -20.81 -6.15
N ASP A 36 -15.65 -19.74 -5.61
CA ASP A 36 -14.56 -19.70 -4.65
C ASP A 36 -14.84 -20.48 -3.36
N ASP A 37 -16.01 -20.32 -2.75
CA ASP A 37 -16.41 -21.04 -1.55
C ASP A 37 -16.54 -22.55 -1.82
N ARG A 38 -17.08 -22.90 -3.00
CA ARG A 38 -17.15 -24.30 -3.44
C ARG A 38 -15.79 -24.89 -3.75
N ILE A 39 -14.89 -24.14 -4.41
CA ILE A 39 -13.51 -24.60 -4.66
C ILE A 39 -12.78 -24.79 -3.33
N GLN A 40 -13.00 -23.91 -2.34
CA GLN A 40 -12.44 -24.09 -0.99
C GLN A 40 -12.87 -25.41 -0.37
N ALA A 41 -14.17 -25.71 -0.43
CA ALA A 41 -14.73 -26.94 0.11
C ALA A 41 -14.15 -28.17 -0.62
N CYS A 42 -14.00 -28.11 -1.94
CA CYS A 42 -13.35 -29.18 -2.71
C CYS A 42 -11.89 -29.39 -2.35
N MET A 43 -11.13 -28.32 -2.08
CA MET A 43 -9.76 -28.45 -1.57
C MET A 43 -9.73 -29.10 -0.18
N ALA A 44 -10.73 -28.80 0.66
CA ALA A 44 -10.85 -29.41 1.99
C ALA A 44 -11.15 -30.92 1.92
N GLU A 45 -11.93 -31.39 0.92
CA GLU A 45 -12.12 -32.83 0.69
C GLU A 45 -10.82 -33.54 0.27
N LEU A 46 -9.92 -32.84 -0.44
CA LEU A 46 -8.57 -33.33 -0.75
C LEU A 46 -7.59 -33.23 0.44
N GLY A 47 -8.04 -32.69 1.57
CA GLY A 47 -7.20 -32.48 2.76
C GLY A 47 -6.18 -31.35 2.61
N VAL A 48 -6.35 -30.44 1.64
CA VAL A 48 -5.43 -29.33 1.40
C VAL A 48 -5.92 -28.06 2.09
N PRO A 49 -5.16 -27.52 3.07
CA PRO A 49 -5.58 -26.34 3.82
C PRO A 49 -5.44 -25.05 3.01
N LEU A 50 -6.16 -24.02 3.44
CA LEU A 50 -6.06 -22.68 2.89
C LEU A 50 -4.92 -21.88 3.54
N SER A 51 -3.97 -21.42 2.72
CA SER A 51 -3.03 -20.37 3.10
C SER A 51 -3.64 -18.98 2.88
N LYS A 52 -3.57 -18.10 3.89
CA LYS A 52 -4.08 -16.72 3.80
C LYS A 52 -2.97 -15.79 3.31
N GLU A 53 -3.16 -15.21 2.14
CA GLU A 53 -2.27 -14.22 1.55
C GLU A 53 -2.92 -12.83 1.56
N SER A 54 -2.32 -11.88 2.26
CA SER A 54 -2.83 -10.50 2.39
C SER A 54 -2.58 -9.61 1.16
N GLY A 55 -1.98 -10.19 0.13
CA GLY A 55 -1.69 -9.55 -1.15
C GLY A 55 -2.84 -9.56 -2.16
N PHE A 56 -3.86 -10.39 -1.94
CA PHE A 56 -5.04 -10.45 -2.81
C PHE A 56 -6.15 -9.55 -2.26
N HIS A 57 -6.60 -8.58 -3.05
CA HIS A 57 -7.55 -7.57 -2.59
C HIS A 57 -8.85 -7.60 -3.38
N GLN A 58 -9.93 -7.95 -2.69
CA GLN A 58 -11.30 -7.87 -3.21
C GLN A 58 -11.81 -6.42 -3.29
N TYR A 59 -11.37 -5.55 -2.37
CA TYR A 59 -11.79 -4.14 -2.21
C TYR A 59 -13.29 -3.90 -2.40
N ASP A 60 -14.12 -4.57 -1.59
CA ASP A 60 -15.54 -4.26 -1.43
C ASP A 60 -15.74 -2.94 -0.64
N VAL A 61 -15.20 -1.87 -1.19
CA VAL A 61 -15.19 -0.52 -0.64
C VAL A 61 -15.49 0.50 -1.74
N TYR A 62 -15.92 1.69 -1.34
CA TYR A 62 -16.15 2.82 -2.24
C TYR A 62 -15.26 4.01 -1.85
N GLY A 63 -15.10 4.97 -2.75
CA GLY A 63 -14.40 6.22 -2.44
C GLY A 63 -12.88 6.15 -2.66
N ASP A 64 -12.11 6.84 -1.83
CA ASP A 64 -10.66 7.02 -2.00
C ASP A 64 -9.88 5.87 -1.34
N LEU A 65 -9.13 5.11 -2.15
CA LEU A 65 -8.30 3.98 -1.70
C LEU A 65 -6.98 4.40 -1.04
N LEU A 66 -6.70 5.71 -0.93
CA LEU A 66 -5.43 6.22 -0.40
C LEU A 66 -5.00 5.52 0.89
N GLY A 67 -5.89 5.38 1.86
CA GLY A 67 -5.56 4.77 3.15
C GLY A 67 -5.22 3.28 3.08
N LEU A 68 -5.84 2.53 2.16
CA LEU A 68 -5.58 1.09 1.97
C LEU A 68 -4.25 0.86 1.24
N LEU A 69 -4.06 1.58 0.14
CA LEU A 69 -2.90 1.41 -0.74
C LEU A 69 -1.63 2.04 -0.15
N ALA A 70 -1.74 3.14 0.59
CA ALA A 70 -0.59 3.77 1.25
C ALA A 70 -0.06 2.97 2.44
N ALA A 71 -0.93 2.21 3.11
CA ALA A 71 -0.60 1.35 4.25
C ALA A 71 -0.73 -0.13 3.87
N HIS A 72 -0.38 -0.49 2.62
CA HIS A 72 -0.43 -1.87 2.18
C HIS A 72 0.42 -2.76 3.10
N PRO A 73 -0.09 -3.93 3.52
CA PRO A 73 0.65 -4.84 4.40
C PRO A 73 1.95 -5.33 3.76
N VAL A 74 2.84 -5.91 4.57
CA VAL A 74 4.09 -6.52 4.09
C VAL A 74 3.78 -7.84 3.38
N ALA A 75 3.29 -7.74 2.15
CA ALA A 75 2.93 -8.83 1.25
C ALA A 75 3.02 -8.33 -0.20
N PRO A 76 3.25 -9.20 -1.19
CA PRO A 76 3.21 -8.79 -2.59
C PRO A 76 1.80 -8.29 -2.94
N LEU A 77 1.69 -7.17 -3.65
CA LEU A 77 0.41 -6.75 -4.22
C LEU A 77 0.08 -7.65 -5.42
N ALA A 78 -0.77 -8.66 -5.20
CA ALA A 78 -1.07 -9.69 -6.19
C ALA A 78 -2.26 -9.31 -7.09
N SER A 79 -3.32 -8.75 -6.51
CA SER A 79 -4.53 -8.39 -7.23
C SER A 79 -5.22 -7.19 -6.61
N LEU A 80 -5.97 -6.46 -7.47
CA LEU A 80 -6.82 -5.35 -7.10
C LEU A 80 -8.16 -5.50 -7.82
N HIS A 81 -9.18 -5.93 -7.10
CA HIS A 81 -10.53 -6.05 -7.61
C HIS A 81 -11.35 -4.77 -7.33
N HIS A 82 -12.48 -4.60 -8.02
CA HIS A 82 -13.37 -3.44 -7.88
C HIS A 82 -12.75 -2.05 -8.14
N ILE A 83 -11.69 -1.96 -8.96
CA ILE A 83 -11.12 -0.67 -9.37
C ILE A 83 -12.12 0.20 -10.16
N ASP A 84 -13.14 -0.40 -10.76
CA ASP A 84 -14.21 0.25 -11.52
C ASP A 84 -15.19 1.07 -10.66
N VAL A 85 -15.36 0.74 -9.37
CA VAL A 85 -16.31 1.40 -8.46
C VAL A 85 -15.67 2.38 -7.46
N VAL A 86 -14.35 2.35 -7.30
CA VAL A 86 -13.57 3.25 -6.43
C VAL A 86 -13.10 4.51 -7.16
N GLN A 87 -12.66 5.54 -6.45
CA GLN A 87 -12.03 6.71 -7.08
C GLN A 87 -10.71 6.32 -7.78
N PRO A 88 -10.29 7.03 -8.84
CA PRO A 88 -8.99 6.82 -9.44
C PRO A 88 -7.87 6.95 -8.41
N ILE A 89 -6.96 5.96 -8.37
CA ILE A 89 -5.86 5.94 -7.39
C ILE A 89 -4.95 7.18 -7.51
N PHE A 90 -4.82 7.75 -8.71
CA PHE A 90 -4.16 9.03 -8.95
C PHE A 90 -5.20 10.13 -9.23
N PRO A 91 -5.23 11.22 -8.44
CA PRO A 91 -6.15 12.33 -8.66
C PRO A 91 -5.99 12.96 -10.05
N GLY A 92 -7.10 13.38 -10.67
CA GLY A 92 -7.09 14.03 -11.98
C GLY A 92 -6.89 13.09 -13.18
N MET A 93 -6.83 11.78 -12.95
CA MET A 93 -6.78 10.76 -14.01
C MET A 93 -8.06 9.94 -14.04
N SER A 94 -8.42 9.39 -15.21
CA SER A 94 -9.39 8.28 -15.28
C SER A 94 -8.81 7.03 -14.61
N ARG A 95 -9.66 6.10 -14.14
CA ARG A 95 -9.22 4.81 -13.57
C ARG A 95 -8.23 4.05 -14.44
N ALA A 96 -8.52 3.89 -15.73
CA ALA A 96 -7.63 3.20 -16.68
C ALA A 96 -6.27 3.89 -16.81
N ARG A 97 -6.24 5.22 -17.04
CA ARG A 97 -5.00 6.00 -17.08
C ARG A 97 -4.22 5.94 -15.75
N ALA A 98 -4.90 5.93 -14.61
CA ALA A 98 -4.27 5.82 -13.30
C ALA A 98 -3.56 4.46 -13.13
N LEU A 99 -4.17 3.37 -13.62
CA LEU A 99 -3.51 2.06 -13.66
C LEU A 99 -2.32 2.06 -14.62
N GLN A 100 -2.47 2.58 -15.85
CA GLN A 100 -1.34 2.70 -16.79
C GLN A 100 -0.19 3.51 -16.19
N HIS A 101 -0.51 4.57 -15.43
CA HIS A 101 0.47 5.38 -14.72
C HIS A 101 1.17 4.61 -13.61
N LEU A 102 0.44 3.84 -12.79
CA LEU A 102 1.02 2.94 -11.78
C LEU A 102 2.01 1.96 -12.39
N PHE A 103 1.67 1.41 -13.57
CA PHE A 103 2.49 0.42 -14.25
C PHE A 103 3.88 0.93 -14.63
N LYS A 104 4.08 2.25 -14.76
CA LYS A 104 5.42 2.84 -14.94
C LYS A 104 6.35 2.56 -13.76
N SER A 105 5.81 2.42 -12.55
CA SER A 105 6.59 2.02 -11.36
C SER A 105 6.64 0.49 -11.20
N VAL A 106 5.55 -0.22 -11.54
CA VAL A 106 5.52 -1.70 -11.53
C VAL A 106 6.60 -2.29 -12.43
N GLN A 107 6.80 -1.73 -13.63
CA GLN A 107 7.83 -2.19 -14.57
C GLN A 107 9.26 -2.02 -14.04
N LEU A 108 9.46 -1.12 -13.07
CA LEU A 108 10.78 -0.89 -12.47
C LEU A 108 11.04 -1.80 -11.26
N ASP A 109 10.01 -2.07 -10.46
CA ASP A 109 10.12 -2.82 -9.21
C ASP A 109 8.73 -3.31 -8.74
N SER A 110 8.21 -4.33 -9.42
CA SER A 110 6.90 -4.92 -9.12
C SER A 110 6.85 -5.54 -7.73
N ALA A 111 7.96 -6.13 -7.26
CA ALA A 111 8.06 -6.73 -5.94
C ALA A 111 7.89 -5.71 -4.80
N SER A 112 8.06 -4.41 -5.08
CA SER A 112 7.95 -3.35 -4.09
C SER A 112 6.72 -2.45 -4.26
N ILE A 113 5.89 -2.67 -5.28
CA ILE A 113 4.76 -1.77 -5.54
C ILE A 113 3.84 -1.70 -4.31
N MET A 114 3.43 -0.48 -3.95
CA MET A 114 2.64 -0.15 -2.75
C MET A 114 3.30 -0.47 -1.40
N GLN A 115 4.49 -1.07 -1.36
CA GLN A 115 5.13 -1.41 -0.10
C GLN A 115 5.43 -0.17 0.73
N GLN A 116 5.01 -0.22 1.99
CA GLN A 116 5.16 0.87 2.92
C GLN A 116 6.55 0.85 3.58
N SER A 117 7.22 2.00 3.59
CA SER A 117 8.42 2.28 4.38
C SER A 117 8.19 3.50 5.26
N ILE A 118 8.70 3.47 6.48
CA ILE A 118 8.46 4.52 7.48
C ILE A 118 9.80 5.07 7.97
N CYS A 119 9.90 6.39 8.02
CA CYS A 119 11.07 7.12 8.51
C CYS A 119 10.63 8.42 9.17
N TYR A 120 11.57 9.04 9.87
CA TYR A 120 11.34 10.29 10.55
C TYR A 120 12.37 11.33 10.13
N ASP A 121 11.93 12.57 10.09
CA ASP A 121 12.83 13.71 10.09
C ASP A 121 13.00 14.19 11.53
N ASN A 122 14.13 13.83 12.14
CA ASN A 122 14.40 14.14 13.56
C ASN A 122 14.51 15.66 13.79
N ASN A 123 15.07 16.40 12.85
CA ASN A 123 15.27 17.85 12.96
C ASN A 123 13.94 18.62 12.90
N ARG A 124 13.03 18.18 12.03
CA ARG A 124 11.76 18.86 11.75
C ARG A 124 10.58 18.26 12.51
N TYR A 125 10.79 17.16 13.24
CA TYR A 125 9.77 16.41 13.97
C TYR A 125 8.65 15.95 13.04
N TRP A 126 9.00 15.32 11.92
CA TRP A 126 8.03 14.82 10.94
C TRP A 126 8.06 13.29 10.85
N SER A 127 6.88 12.69 10.73
CA SER A 127 6.74 11.30 10.29
C SER A 127 6.52 11.24 8.79
N ILE A 128 7.21 10.30 8.14
CA ILE A 128 7.20 10.12 6.69
C ILE A 128 6.84 8.67 6.40
N SER A 129 5.81 8.46 5.60
CA SER A 129 5.42 7.15 5.07
C SER A 129 5.56 7.16 3.56
N VAL A 130 6.26 6.19 3.02
CA VAL A 130 6.48 6.00 1.58
C VAL A 130 5.78 4.73 1.16
N SER A 131 4.83 4.82 0.24
CA SER A 131 4.25 3.70 -0.50
C SER A 131 4.81 3.72 -1.91
N TRP A 132 5.74 2.80 -2.20
CA TRP A 132 6.54 2.85 -3.42
C TRP A 132 5.67 2.76 -4.68
N GLY A 133 5.91 3.67 -5.62
CA GLY A 133 5.19 3.78 -6.89
C GLY A 133 3.82 4.44 -6.79
N TYR A 134 3.40 4.86 -5.59
CA TYR A 134 2.07 5.42 -5.36
C TYR A 134 2.09 6.77 -4.66
N VAL A 135 2.47 6.82 -3.38
CA VAL A 135 2.31 8.02 -2.57
C VAL A 135 3.37 8.14 -1.48
N VAL A 136 3.76 9.37 -1.18
CA VAL A 136 4.47 9.73 0.06
C VAL A 136 3.54 10.60 0.91
N GLN A 137 3.45 10.30 2.19
CA GLN A 137 2.69 11.08 3.15
C GLN A 137 3.62 11.61 4.25
N ILE A 138 3.51 12.90 4.54
CA ILE A 138 4.30 13.58 5.57
C ILE A 138 3.36 14.18 6.61
N TRP A 139 3.53 13.79 7.88
CA TRP A 139 2.80 14.33 9.01
C TRP A 139 3.68 15.30 9.80
N ARG A 140 3.05 16.32 10.38
CA ARG A 140 3.66 17.06 11.48
C ARG A 140 3.56 16.21 12.74
N GLY A 141 4.63 16.16 13.53
CA GLY A 141 4.72 15.35 14.73
C GLY A 141 5.14 13.91 14.45
N VAL A 142 5.32 13.17 15.55
CA VAL A 142 5.81 11.80 15.56
C VAL A 142 4.61 10.84 15.68
N VAL A 143 4.30 10.15 14.59
CA VAL A 143 3.26 9.11 14.50
C VAL A 143 3.94 7.75 14.51
N SER A 144 3.49 6.85 15.39
CA SER A 144 4.10 5.52 15.54
C SER A 144 3.92 4.64 14.29
N PRO A 145 4.83 3.66 14.02
CA PRO A 145 4.67 2.74 12.91
C PRO A 145 3.37 1.94 13.01
N ARG A 146 3.01 1.49 14.22
CA ARG A 146 1.74 0.78 14.50
C ARG A 146 0.52 1.56 14.01
N GLU A 147 0.52 2.88 14.20
CA GLU A 147 -0.57 3.72 13.73
C GLU A 147 -0.50 3.93 12.20
N LEU A 148 0.68 4.16 11.64
CA LEU A 148 0.87 4.37 10.20
C LEU A 148 0.58 3.13 9.34
N GLU A 149 0.76 1.94 9.90
CA GLU A 149 0.42 0.65 9.29
C GLU A 149 -1.08 0.37 9.32
N THR A 150 -1.84 1.07 10.17
CA THR A 150 -3.29 0.94 10.20
C THR A 150 -3.90 1.85 9.13
N PRO A 151 -4.63 1.30 8.13
CA PRO A 151 -5.24 2.10 7.07
C PRO A 151 -6.16 3.20 7.59
N ALA A 152 -5.96 4.43 7.10
CA ALA A 152 -6.88 5.53 7.40
C ALA A 152 -8.17 5.39 6.57
N ARG A 153 -9.33 5.53 7.22
CA ARG A 153 -10.67 5.43 6.58
C ARG A 153 -10.98 6.57 5.61
N THR A 154 -10.31 6.54 4.47
CA THR A 154 -10.48 7.43 3.31
C THR A 154 -11.53 6.88 2.32
N PHE A 155 -11.99 5.65 2.58
CA PHE A 155 -12.97 4.90 1.83
C PHE A 155 -14.22 4.65 2.69
N LEU A 156 -15.28 4.19 2.04
CA LEU A 156 -16.54 3.74 2.63
C LEU A 156 -16.64 2.23 2.51
N ASN A 157 -17.34 1.58 3.44
CA ASN A 157 -17.64 0.16 3.34
C ASN A 157 -18.60 -0.15 2.18
N TRP A 158 -18.86 -1.44 1.93
CA TRP A 158 -19.75 -1.89 0.85
C TRP A 158 -21.17 -1.30 0.93
N TYR A 159 -21.64 -0.97 2.14
CA TYR A 159 -22.93 -0.29 2.39
C TYR A 159 -22.84 1.24 2.25
N ARG A 160 -21.73 1.78 1.73
CA ARG A 160 -21.45 3.20 1.57
C ARG A 160 -21.48 4.00 2.88
N LYS A 161 -21.12 3.35 4.00
CA LYS A 161 -20.99 4.00 5.31
C LYS A 161 -19.52 4.19 5.70
N ALA A 162 -19.26 5.24 6.48
CA ALA A 162 -17.92 5.59 6.97
C ALA A 162 -17.60 4.99 8.37
N ASP A 163 -18.36 3.99 8.80
CA ASP A 163 -18.11 3.25 10.05
C ASP A 163 -16.96 2.23 9.89
N TYR A 164 -16.60 1.56 10.99
CA TYR A 164 -15.52 0.56 11.02
C TYR A 164 -16.04 -0.88 11.11
N THR A 165 -17.37 -1.08 11.23
CA THR A 165 -17.98 -2.36 11.63
C THR A 165 -18.11 -3.36 10.49
N ALA A 166 -17.96 -2.91 9.23
CA ALA A 166 -18.16 -3.75 8.05
C ALA A 166 -16.84 -4.04 7.28
N TYR A 167 -15.70 -3.97 7.96
CA TYR A 167 -14.40 -4.37 7.40
C TYR A 167 -13.90 -5.64 8.06
N THR A 168 -13.21 -6.47 7.29
CA THR A 168 -12.52 -7.68 7.77
C THR A 168 -11.12 -7.39 8.33
N PHE A 169 -10.76 -6.10 8.46
CA PHE A 169 -9.46 -5.63 8.91
C PHE A 169 -9.59 -4.33 9.72
N ASN A 170 -8.57 -4.04 10.53
CA ASN A 170 -8.54 -2.86 11.38
C ASN A 170 -8.31 -1.59 10.56
N THR A 171 -9.01 -0.52 10.91
CA THR A 171 -8.86 0.80 10.29
C THR A 171 -8.79 1.88 11.35
N ARG A 172 -8.19 3.02 11.02
CA ARG A 172 -8.14 4.20 11.90
C ARG A 172 -8.95 5.36 11.31
N PRO A 173 -9.55 6.22 12.14
CA PRO A 173 -10.25 7.41 11.66
C PRO A 173 -9.31 8.35 10.89
N VAL A 174 -9.84 9.07 9.91
CA VAL A 174 -9.15 10.23 9.34
C VAL A 174 -9.20 11.35 10.36
N THR A 175 -8.03 11.87 10.74
CA THR A 175 -7.95 12.97 11.70
C THR A 175 -8.67 14.22 11.19
N LYS A 176 -9.46 14.84 12.07
CA LYS A 176 -10.09 16.14 11.82
C LYS A 176 -9.20 17.30 12.28
N HIS A 177 -8.12 17.01 13.02
CA HIS A 177 -7.26 18.05 13.55
C HIS A 177 -6.39 18.63 12.43
N PRO A 178 -6.43 19.96 12.18
CA PRO A 178 -5.81 20.57 11.01
C PRO A 178 -4.29 20.36 10.96
N CYS A 179 -3.62 20.34 12.11
CA CYS A 179 -2.18 20.10 12.19
C CYS A 179 -1.75 18.65 11.93
N VAL A 180 -2.64 17.68 12.15
CA VAL A 180 -2.33 16.24 12.02
C VAL A 180 -2.66 15.74 10.61
N LYS A 181 -3.34 16.55 9.79
CA LYS A 181 -3.63 16.22 8.40
C LYS A 181 -2.31 16.02 7.63
N PRO A 182 -2.10 14.88 6.95
CA PRO A 182 -0.88 14.65 6.18
C PRO A 182 -0.81 15.50 4.93
N PHE A 183 0.41 15.84 4.55
CA PHE A 183 0.76 16.30 3.21
C PHE A 183 0.95 15.10 2.30
N VAL A 184 0.18 15.04 1.22
CA VAL A 184 0.14 13.88 0.32
C VAL A 184 0.82 14.22 -0.99
N PHE A 185 1.79 13.39 -1.39
CA PHE A 185 2.58 13.53 -2.60
C PHE A 185 2.38 12.30 -3.47
N TYR A 186 1.69 12.43 -4.60
CA TYR A 186 1.44 11.30 -5.50
C TYR A 186 2.61 11.12 -6.46
N MET A 187 2.89 9.87 -6.84
CA MET A 187 3.90 9.52 -7.83
C MET A 187 3.58 10.24 -9.15
N SER A 188 4.52 11.08 -9.58
CA SER A 188 4.43 11.87 -10.81
C SER A 188 5.24 11.22 -11.93
N THR A 189 6.46 10.78 -11.64
CA THR A 189 7.29 10.04 -12.59
C THR A 189 8.15 9.02 -11.86
N SER A 190 8.55 7.98 -12.59
CA SER A 190 9.49 6.98 -12.12
C SER A 190 10.47 6.63 -13.24
N LYS A 191 11.75 6.46 -12.89
CA LYS A 191 12.80 6.08 -13.85
C LYS A 191 13.86 5.22 -13.20
N TYR A 192 14.61 4.49 -14.00
CA TYR A 192 15.78 3.74 -13.54
C TYR A 192 17.07 4.47 -13.91
N ASP A 193 17.90 4.77 -12.91
CA ASP A 193 19.27 5.24 -13.10
C ASP A 193 20.19 4.02 -13.25
N ARG A 194 20.63 3.76 -14.49
CA ARG A 194 21.51 2.63 -14.83
C ARG A 194 22.90 2.78 -14.20
N ALA A 195 23.43 3.99 -14.13
CA ALA A 195 24.77 4.23 -13.59
C ALA A 195 24.83 3.93 -12.09
N ARG A 196 23.77 4.30 -11.35
CA ARG A 196 23.66 4.05 -9.91
C ARG A 196 22.96 2.74 -9.55
N LYS A 197 22.43 2.02 -10.55
CA LYS A 197 21.61 0.81 -10.38
C LYS A 197 20.46 1.03 -9.39
N GLN A 198 19.74 2.13 -9.56
CA GLN A 198 18.70 2.59 -8.63
C GLN A 198 17.43 3.01 -9.37
N ALA A 199 16.28 2.66 -8.82
CA ALA A 199 15.01 3.24 -9.21
C ALA A 199 14.83 4.60 -8.50
N ILE A 200 14.31 5.57 -9.23
CA ILE A 200 14.04 6.93 -8.77
C ILE A 200 12.56 7.20 -8.98
N GLY A 201 11.83 7.47 -7.91
CA GLY A 201 10.45 7.95 -7.96
C GLY A 201 10.39 9.43 -7.58
N VAL A 202 9.70 10.23 -8.37
CA VAL A 202 9.41 11.64 -8.07
C VAL A 202 7.94 11.77 -7.74
N TYR A 203 7.64 12.31 -6.56
CA TYR A 203 6.30 12.46 -6.02
C TYR A 203 5.99 13.94 -5.86
N THR A 204 4.89 14.40 -6.44
CA THR A 204 4.50 15.82 -6.43
C THR A 204 3.35 16.04 -5.46
N ARG A 205 3.42 17.14 -4.71
CA ARG A 205 2.42 17.48 -3.71
C ARG A 205 1.04 17.68 -4.36
N ARG A 206 0.02 17.01 -3.82
CA ARG A 206 -1.37 17.35 -4.10
C ARG A 206 -1.67 18.68 -3.40
N LYS A 207 -1.76 19.75 -4.19
CA LYS A 207 -2.19 21.06 -3.67
C LYS A 207 -3.64 20.94 -3.22
N SER A 208 -3.86 20.96 -1.92
CA SER A 208 -5.16 21.12 -1.30
C SER A 208 -5.04 22.21 -0.23
N PRO A 209 -6.11 22.97 0.06
CA PRO A 209 -6.09 23.91 1.16
C PRO A 209 -5.63 23.20 2.45
N SER A 210 -4.48 23.63 2.96
CA SER A 210 -3.98 23.20 4.27
C SER A 210 -4.68 24.08 5.29
N PRO A 211 -5.53 23.52 6.17
CA PRO A 211 -6.16 24.32 7.21
C PRO A 211 -5.08 24.92 8.11
N TYR A 212 -5.31 26.13 8.60
CA TYR A 212 -4.36 26.80 9.49
C TYR A 212 -4.00 25.92 10.69
N CYS A 213 -2.71 25.73 10.91
CA CYS A 213 -2.18 24.94 12.01
C CYS A 213 -1.52 25.86 13.04
N ARG A 214 -1.94 25.73 14.31
CA ARG A 214 -1.42 26.52 15.44
C ARG A 214 -0.09 26.00 16.01
N TRP A 215 0.34 24.79 15.64
CA TRP A 215 1.58 24.23 16.15
C TRP A 215 2.79 25.03 15.65
N LYS A 216 3.59 25.53 16.60
CA LYS A 216 4.84 26.24 16.33
C LYS A 216 5.97 25.27 15.97
N MET A 217 5.85 24.63 14.81
CA MET A 217 6.86 23.69 14.31
C MET A 217 7.04 23.82 12.79
N ALA A 218 8.13 23.23 12.28
CA ALA A 218 8.40 23.22 10.86
C ALA A 218 7.21 22.62 10.08
N SER A 219 6.80 23.31 9.01
CA SER A 219 5.67 22.93 8.17
C SER A 219 6.16 22.26 6.88
N PRO A 220 5.66 21.07 6.50
CA PRO A 220 5.95 20.47 5.19
C PRO A 220 5.37 21.25 4.00
N GLU A 221 4.63 22.34 4.21
CA GLU A 221 3.99 23.15 3.16
C GLU A 221 4.95 23.74 2.12
N ARG A 222 6.23 23.88 2.45
CA ARG A 222 7.26 24.36 1.51
C ARG A 222 7.79 23.27 0.59
N ILE A 223 7.50 22.00 0.89
CA ILE A 223 7.92 20.86 0.07
C ILE A 223 6.92 20.69 -1.08
N ASP A 224 7.38 20.83 -2.31
CA ASP A 224 6.57 20.62 -3.50
C ASP A 224 6.80 19.24 -4.11
N SER A 225 7.98 18.67 -3.89
CA SER A 225 8.35 17.37 -4.41
C SER A 225 9.14 16.53 -3.41
N VAL A 226 8.94 15.22 -3.47
CA VAL A 226 9.76 14.23 -2.79
C VAL A 226 10.39 13.32 -3.83
N VAL A 227 11.70 13.14 -3.75
CA VAL A 227 12.46 12.20 -4.59
C VAL A 227 12.83 11.00 -3.75
N VAL A 228 12.33 9.83 -4.11
CA VAL A 228 12.64 8.56 -3.43
C VAL A 228 13.64 7.79 -4.28
N LEU A 229 14.82 7.54 -3.72
CA LEU A 229 15.85 6.68 -4.29
C LEU A 229 15.70 5.28 -3.71
N LYS A 230 15.62 4.27 -4.57
CA LYS A 230 15.40 2.88 -4.17
C LYS A 230 16.31 1.94 -4.93
N ARG A 231 16.79 0.88 -4.26
CA ARG A 231 17.40 -0.27 -4.94
C ARG A 231 16.36 -1.38 -5.04
N PRO A 232 15.96 -1.80 -6.25
CA PRO A 232 15.04 -2.93 -6.42
C PRO A 232 15.61 -4.22 -5.83
N ASP A 233 14.76 -5.02 -5.21
CA ASP A 233 15.08 -6.35 -4.69
C ASP A 233 14.06 -7.37 -5.23
N THR A 234 14.40 -8.01 -6.34
CA THR A 234 13.53 -9.00 -7.00
C THR A 234 13.34 -10.26 -6.17
N LEU A 235 14.20 -10.51 -5.18
CA LEU A 235 14.18 -11.69 -4.34
C LEU A 235 13.57 -11.41 -2.95
N ARG A 236 12.95 -10.23 -2.72
CA ARG A 236 12.36 -9.88 -1.42
C ARG A 236 11.45 -10.97 -0.88
N TRP A 237 10.56 -11.50 -1.72
CA TRP A 237 9.53 -12.45 -1.31
C TRP A 237 10.06 -13.88 -1.10
N LEU A 238 11.35 -14.12 -1.37
CA LEU A 238 12.05 -15.35 -0.97
C LEU A 238 12.71 -15.21 0.42
N LYS A 239 12.66 -14.03 1.02
CA LYS A 239 13.19 -13.72 2.36
C LYS A 239 12.03 -13.55 3.33
N SER A 240 12.34 -13.55 4.63
CA SER A 240 11.34 -13.26 5.66
C SER A 240 10.68 -11.89 5.41
N PRO A 241 9.33 -11.81 5.43
CA PRO A 241 8.61 -10.56 5.18
C PRO A 241 9.04 -9.46 6.16
N ARG A 242 9.62 -8.37 5.61
CA ARG A 242 10.01 -7.18 6.37
C ARG A 242 9.88 -5.94 5.48
N ARG A 243 9.44 -4.82 6.05
CA ARG A 243 9.47 -3.53 5.37
C ARG A 243 10.89 -3.12 5.02
N ASP A 244 11.03 -2.39 3.93
CA ASP A 244 12.25 -1.63 3.67
C ASP A 244 12.38 -0.49 4.67
N CYS A 245 13.62 -0.22 5.07
CA CYS A 245 13.95 0.95 5.88
C CYS A 245 13.99 2.20 4.99
N CYS A 246 13.45 3.30 5.52
CA CYS A 246 13.52 4.61 4.89
C CYS A 246 14.50 5.51 5.64
N ARG A 247 15.21 6.40 4.93
CA ARG A 247 16.09 7.41 5.51
C ARG A 247 15.90 8.75 4.81
N VAL A 248 15.87 9.83 5.57
CA VAL A 248 15.90 11.19 5.02
C VAL A 248 17.32 11.51 4.60
N LEU A 249 17.50 11.98 3.36
CA LEU A 249 18.79 12.36 2.81
C LEU A 249 19.00 13.88 2.91
N PRO A 250 20.24 14.35 3.14
CA PRO A 250 20.55 15.76 3.12
C PRO A 250 20.33 16.34 1.72
N THR A 251 19.87 17.59 1.66
CA THR A 251 19.60 18.30 0.41
C THR A 251 19.71 19.80 0.62
N ASN A 252 20.29 20.49 -0.38
CA ASN A 252 20.34 21.96 -0.40
C ASN A 252 19.11 22.58 -1.08
N LYS A 253 18.21 21.75 -1.64
CA LYS A 253 16.99 22.22 -2.31
C LYS A 253 15.88 22.43 -1.31
N ALA A 254 15.47 23.69 -1.12
CA ALA A 254 14.47 24.06 -0.12
C ALA A 254 13.08 23.40 -0.32
N SER A 255 12.64 23.21 -1.57
CA SER A 255 11.31 22.67 -1.91
C SER A 255 11.29 21.19 -2.32
N THR A 256 12.44 20.51 -2.28
CA THR A 256 12.57 19.09 -2.65
C THR A 256 13.18 18.29 -1.51
N MET A 257 12.42 17.32 -1.00
CA MET A 257 12.94 16.34 -0.04
C MET A 257 13.50 15.12 -0.76
N TYR A 258 14.61 14.57 -0.28
CA TYR A 258 15.18 13.33 -0.79
C TYR A 258 15.07 12.24 0.27
N LEU A 259 14.60 11.07 -0.14
CA LEU A 259 14.46 9.89 0.71
C LEU A 259 15.21 8.72 0.08
N TRP A 260 15.80 7.88 0.91
CA TRP A 260 16.31 6.58 0.51
C TRP A 260 15.40 5.49 1.04
N VAL A 261 15.10 4.47 0.22
CA VAL A 261 14.34 3.28 0.60
C VAL A 261 15.08 2.02 0.15
N GLY A 262 15.18 1.02 1.02
CA GLY A 262 15.77 -0.27 0.69
C GLY A 262 16.00 -1.12 1.93
N ASN A 263 16.85 -2.14 1.80
CA ASN A 263 17.14 -3.07 2.90
C ASN A 263 17.60 -2.34 4.17
N CYS A 264 17.07 -2.80 5.30
CA CYS A 264 17.51 -2.37 6.61
C CYS A 264 18.94 -2.82 6.88
N ARG A 265 19.72 -1.98 7.56
CA ARG A 265 21.01 -2.33 8.14
C ARG A 265 20.78 -3.25 9.33
N ASP A 266 21.86 -3.88 9.79
CA ASP A 266 21.82 -4.66 11.01
C ASP A 266 21.39 -3.78 12.20
N GLY A 267 20.48 -4.29 13.02
CA GLY A 267 19.86 -3.56 14.13
C GLY A 267 18.96 -2.36 13.76
N GLU A 268 18.77 -2.02 12.48
CA GLU A 268 18.04 -0.80 12.11
C GLU A 268 16.53 -0.92 12.35
N ILE A 269 15.99 0.07 13.07
CA ILE A 269 14.57 0.19 13.37
C ILE A 269 14.06 1.58 12.94
N SER A 270 12.77 1.65 12.58
CA SER A 270 12.10 2.92 12.30
C SER A 270 11.72 3.61 13.61
N GLU A 271 12.67 4.32 14.22
CA GLU A 271 12.46 5.09 15.44
C GLU A 271 12.69 6.59 15.22
N PHE A 272 11.96 7.39 15.99
CA PHE A 272 12.26 8.81 16.12
C PHE A 272 13.33 8.96 17.20
N GLN A 273 14.47 9.55 16.85
CA GLN A 273 15.52 9.84 17.81
C GLN A 273 15.34 11.28 18.28
N ARG A 274 15.05 11.44 19.58
CA ARG A 274 15.05 12.78 20.19
C ARG A 274 16.48 13.31 20.14
N PRO A 275 16.69 14.56 19.68
CA PRO A 275 18.00 15.19 19.77
C PRO A 275 18.44 15.35 21.23
#